data_AF-A0A8T1SUW5-F1
#
_entry.id   AF-A0A8T1SUW5-F1
#
_cell.length_a   1.000
_cell.length_b   1.000
_cell.length_c   1.000
_cell.angle_alpha   90.00
_cell.angle_beta   90.00
_cell.angle_gamma   90.00
#
_symmetry.space_group_name_H-M   'P 1'
#
loop_
_entity.id
_entity.type
_entity.pdbx_description
1 polymer ?
#
loop_
_entity_poly.entity_id
_entity_poly.type
_entity_poly.pdbx_seq_one_letter_code
_entity_poly.pdbx_strand_id
1 'polypeptide(L)'
;DDIATWPQSLNNEFHALILERGPVRIKGLEYPKDIRGRKFAEKNYCKRLSNSEIVNRQWLVYSKCKDAVFCFPCKIFNSWNFKIATMGINDWKNLSHILPQHEKAQHHIETMHKLCELSVRLKNQTTLDAQNQRLLESEKQHWCHVLERLFSIVEYLLANNLAFRGSIEKLFQPKNGIFGGPCTTAGKI
;
A
#
# COMPACT_ATOMS: atom_id res chain seq x y z
N ASP A 1 7.29 -13.64 11.95
CA ASP A 1 6.22 -14.31 11.20
C ASP A 1 6.82 -15.32 10.24
N ASP A 2 6.44 -16.59 10.35
CA ASP A 2 6.88 -17.67 9.45
C ASP A 2 5.84 -17.86 8.34
N ILE A 3 6.28 -17.95 7.07
CA ILE A 3 5.40 -18.11 5.91
C ILE A 3 4.55 -19.40 5.98
N ALA A 4 5.03 -20.42 6.69
CA ALA A 4 4.31 -21.68 6.85
C ALA A 4 3.09 -21.59 7.77
N THR A 5 3.02 -20.58 8.65
CA THR A 5 1.92 -20.41 9.61
C THR A 5 0.80 -19.52 9.07
N TRP A 6 0.94 -18.98 7.86
CA TRP A 6 -0.08 -18.13 7.27
C TRP A 6 -1.36 -18.91 6.95
N PRO A 7 -2.55 -18.33 7.19
CA PRO A 7 -3.82 -18.97 6.90
C PRO A 7 -3.97 -19.21 5.40
N GLN A 8 -4.81 -20.17 5.05
CA GLN A 8 -5.04 -20.55 3.66
C GLN A 8 -5.88 -19.51 2.90
N SER A 9 -6.80 -18.81 3.59
CA SER A 9 -7.48 -17.63 3.07
C SER A 9 -6.90 -16.40 3.73
N LEU A 10 -6.35 -15.51 2.90
CA LEU A 10 -5.85 -14.22 3.34
C LEU A 10 -6.90 -13.16 2.95
N ASN A 11 -7.33 -12.39 3.93
CA ASN A 11 -8.20 -11.22 3.76
C ASN A 11 -7.42 -10.06 3.12
N ASN A 12 -8.13 -9.13 2.46
CA ASN A 12 -7.51 -8.03 1.71
C ASN A 12 -6.60 -7.12 2.56
N GLU A 13 -6.94 -6.88 3.83
CA GLU A 13 -6.09 -6.12 4.75
C GLU A 13 -4.79 -6.87 5.10
N PHE A 14 -4.87 -8.18 5.30
CA PHE A 14 -3.71 -9.00 5.59
C PHE A 14 -2.81 -9.17 4.36
N HIS A 15 -3.38 -9.18 3.15
CA HIS A 15 -2.64 -9.00 1.91
C HIS A 15 -1.87 -7.68 1.90
N ALA A 16 -2.52 -6.55 2.19
CA ALA A 16 -1.85 -5.25 2.19
C ALA A 16 -0.67 -5.21 3.19
N LEU A 17 -0.88 -5.70 4.41
CA LEU A 17 0.16 -5.76 5.45
C LEU A 17 1.35 -6.65 5.05
N ILE A 18 1.09 -7.82 4.48
CA ILE A 18 2.13 -8.74 4.00
C ILE A 18 2.92 -8.12 2.84
N LEU A 19 2.23 -7.43 1.92
CA LEU A 19 2.85 -6.79 0.77
C LEU A 19 3.74 -5.62 1.17
N GLU A 20 3.34 -4.84 2.17
CA GLU A 20 4.14 -3.74 2.72
C GLU A 20 5.44 -4.24 3.36
N ARG A 21 5.37 -5.35 4.11
CA ARG A 21 6.56 -5.97 4.74
C ARG A 21 7.44 -6.73 3.76
N GLY A 22 6.84 -7.33 2.73
CA GLY A 22 7.52 -8.13 1.73
C GLY A 22 8.03 -9.51 2.24
N PRO A 23 8.72 -10.27 1.38
CA PRO A 23 9.30 -11.57 1.75
C PRO A 23 10.43 -11.39 2.76
N VAL A 24 10.21 -11.80 4.01
CA VAL A 24 11.21 -11.73 5.07
C VAL A 24 12.20 -12.88 4.95
N ARG A 25 13.50 -12.56 4.89
CA ARG A 25 14.59 -13.52 4.98
C ARG A 25 15.45 -13.24 6.18
N ILE A 26 15.60 -14.26 7.02
CA ILE A 26 16.45 -14.19 8.19
C ILE A 26 17.87 -14.54 7.75
N LYS A 27 18.78 -13.57 7.88
CA LYS A 27 20.22 -13.76 7.58
C LYS A 27 20.90 -14.52 8.71
N GLY A 28 21.94 -15.30 8.38
CA GLY A 28 22.74 -16.01 9.40
C GLY A 28 21.98 -17.14 10.08
N LEU A 29 20.98 -17.70 9.40
CA LEU A 29 20.20 -18.81 9.93
C LEU A 29 20.99 -20.12 9.79
N GLU A 30 21.12 -20.86 10.88
CA GLU A 30 21.54 -22.25 10.80
C GLU A 30 20.38 -23.12 10.32
N TYR A 31 20.51 -23.62 9.08
CA TYR A 31 19.54 -24.54 8.50
C TYR A 31 19.74 -25.95 9.07
N PRO A 32 18.69 -26.58 9.62
CA PRO A 32 18.74 -27.94 10.11
C PRO A 32 19.07 -28.91 8.97
N LYS A 33 19.69 -30.03 9.34
CA LYS A 33 19.98 -31.12 8.40
C LYS A 33 18.82 -32.10 8.41
N ASP A 34 18.46 -32.59 7.22
CA ASP A 34 17.58 -33.72 7.06
C ASP A 34 18.23 -35.01 7.59
N ILE A 35 17.45 -36.09 7.63
CA ILE A 35 17.91 -37.44 8.03
C ILE A 35 19.10 -37.97 7.22
N ARG A 36 19.44 -37.34 6.08
CA ARG A 36 20.55 -37.71 5.20
C ARG A 36 21.71 -36.70 5.27
N GLY A 37 21.67 -35.78 6.23
CA GLY A 37 22.71 -34.77 6.45
C GLY A 37 22.68 -33.58 5.49
N ARG A 38 21.65 -33.44 4.65
CA ARG A 38 21.50 -32.34 3.68
C ARG A 38 20.70 -31.21 4.30
N LYS A 39 20.96 -29.99 3.87
CA LYS A 39 20.26 -28.80 4.37
C LYS A 39 20.03 -27.79 3.26
N PHE A 40 19.10 -26.89 3.49
CA PHE A 40 19.02 -25.67 2.70
C PHE A 40 20.32 -24.86 2.87
N ALA A 41 20.71 -24.14 1.80
CA ALA A 41 21.88 -23.29 1.82
C ALA A 41 21.55 -21.92 1.20
N GLU A 42 22.18 -20.85 1.68
CA GLU A 42 21.91 -19.50 1.19
C GLU A 42 22.12 -19.35 -0.32
N LYS A 43 23.04 -20.13 -0.91
CA LYS A 43 23.26 -20.18 -2.37
C LYS A 43 21.99 -20.52 -3.16
N ASN A 44 21.04 -21.24 -2.56
CA ASN A 44 19.77 -21.59 -3.22
C ASN A 44 18.87 -20.37 -3.45
N TYR A 45 19.08 -19.26 -2.72
CA TYR A 45 18.43 -17.99 -3.02
C TYR A 45 18.89 -17.37 -4.34
N CYS A 46 20.01 -17.80 -4.90
CA CYS A 46 20.57 -17.20 -6.10
C CYS A 46 20.54 -18.18 -7.28
N LYS A 47 20.27 -17.67 -8.47
CA LYS A 47 20.44 -18.39 -9.73
C LYS A 47 21.58 -17.78 -10.52
N ARG A 48 22.36 -18.63 -11.18
CA ARG A 48 23.35 -18.18 -12.16
C ARG A 48 22.75 -18.31 -13.55
N LEU A 49 22.78 -17.23 -14.30
CA LEU A 49 22.33 -17.17 -15.69
C LEU A 49 23.43 -17.63 -16.65
N SER A 50 23.09 -17.84 -17.91
CA SER A 50 24.04 -18.25 -18.97
C SER A 50 25.13 -17.22 -19.22
N ASN A 51 24.82 -15.93 -19.00
CA ASN A 51 25.77 -14.81 -19.06
C ASN A 51 26.62 -14.68 -17.78
N SER A 52 26.63 -15.69 -16.90
CA SER A 52 27.32 -15.72 -15.60
C SER A 52 26.80 -14.73 -14.53
N GLU A 53 25.77 -13.95 -14.83
CA GLU A 53 25.15 -13.08 -13.83
C GLU A 53 24.45 -13.88 -12.74
N ILE A 54 24.52 -13.37 -11.51
CA ILE A 54 23.87 -13.97 -10.35
C ILE A 54 22.62 -13.15 -10.02
N VAL A 55 21.45 -13.77 -10.17
CA VAL A 55 20.16 -13.14 -9.88
C VAL A 55 19.58 -13.72 -8.59
N ASN A 56 19.17 -12.83 -7.69
CA ASN A 56 18.52 -13.21 -6.44
C ASN A 56 17.04 -13.56 -6.68
N ARG A 57 16.61 -14.74 -6.24
CA ARG A 57 15.23 -15.23 -6.31
C ARG A 57 14.35 -14.59 -5.25
N GLN A 58 14.09 -13.29 -5.28
CA GLN A 58 13.40 -12.55 -4.18
C GLN A 58 12.09 -13.20 -3.68
N TRP A 59 11.39 -13.96 -4.54
CA TRP A 59 10.16 -14.69 -4.22
C TRP A 59 10.34 -15.91 -3.28
N LEU A 60 11.56 -16.43 -3.11
CA LEU A 60 11.84 -17.63 -2.32
C LEU A 60 12.00 -17.29 -0.83
N VAL A 61 11.25 -17.97 0.04
CA VAL A 61 11.29 -17.75 1.50
C VAL A 61 11.46 -19.10 2.20
N TYR A 62 12.31 -19.15 3.22
CA TYR A 62 12.52 -20.37 4.02
C TYR A 62 11.67 -20.28 5.29
N SER A 63 10.97 -21.37 5.61
CA SER A 63 10.22 -21.57 6.84
C SER A 63 11.06 -22.37 7.83
N LYS A 64 11.27 -21.83 9.03
CA LYS A 64 11.94 -22.57 10.12
C LYS A 64 11.02 -23.63 10.70
N CYS A 65 9.73 -23.31 10.84
CA CYS A 65 8.76 -24.21 11.46
C CYS A 65 8.58 -25.51 10.69
N LYS A 66 8.68 -25.47 9.35
CA LYS A 66 8.49 -26.65 8.50
C LYS A 66 9.77 -27.22 7.89
N ASP A 67 10.92 -26.60 8.14
CA ASP A 67 12.16 -26.88 7.41
C ASP A 67 11.91 -27.02 5.90
N ALA A 68 11.31 -25.98 5.30
CA ALA A 68 10.84 -26.03 3.92
C ALA A 68 10.89 -24.64 3.28
N VAL A 69 11.08 -24.59 1.96
CA VAL A 69 10.99 -23.34 1.20
C VAL A 69 9.62 -23.16 0.55
N PHE A 70 9.18 -21.92 0.51
CA PHE A 70 7.91 -21.49 -0.04
C PHE A 70 8.14 -20.41 -1.09
N CYS A 71 7.21 -20.34 -2.04
CA CYS A 71 7.14 -19.24 -2.98
C CYS A 71 6.14 -18.21 -2.45
N PHE A 72 6.66 -17.04 -2.06
CA PHE A 72 5.89 -15.93 -1.50
C PHE A 72 4.68 -15.50 -2.36
N PRO A 73 4.84 -15.15 -3.66
CA PRO A 73 3.70 -14.76 -4.50
C PRO A 73 2.69 -15.91 -4.67
N CYS A 74 3.16 -17.14 -4.87
CA CYS A 74 2.25 -18.29 -5.02
C CYS A 74 1.50 -18.60 -3.72
N LYS A 75 2.09 -18.33 -2.55
CA LYS A 75 1.44 -18.46 -1.25
C LYS A 75 0.33 -17.41 -1.09
N ILE A 76 0.64 -16.15 -1.42
CA ILE A 76 -0.29 -15.02 -1.27
C ILE A 76 -1.49 -15.15 -2.20
N PHE A 77 -1.23 -15.36 -3.49
CA PHE A 77 -2.29 -15.46 -4.50
C PHE A 77 -2.89 -16.86 -4.61
N ASN A 78 -2.69 -17.66 -3.55
CA ASN A 78 -3.41 -18.88 -3.33
C ASN A 78 -3.32 -19.87 -4.51
N SER A 79 -2.10 -20.24 -4.85
CA SER A 79 -1.83 -21.31 -5.82
C SER A 79 -1.87 -22.68 -5.14
N TRP A 80 -3.00 -23.04 -4.53
CA TRP A 80 -3.17 -24.22 -3.65
C TRP A 80 -2.81 -25.55 -4.32
N ASN A 81 -2.92 -25.61 -5.64
CA ASN A 81 -2.60 -26.80 -6.42
C ASN A 81 -1.10 -27.12 -6.42
N PHE A 82 -0.25 -26.20 -5.94
CA PHE A 82 1.20 -26.35 -5.99
C PHE A 82 1.79 -26.51 -4.60
N LYS A 83 2.57 -27.57 -4.43
CA LYS A 83 3.23 -27.93 -3.16
C LYS A 83 4.07 -26.79 -2.58
N ILE A 84 4.73 -26.00 -3.43
CA ILE A 84 5.59 -24.87 -3.02
C ILE A 84 4.81 -23.71 -2.36
N ALA A 85 3.48 -23.64 -2.56
CA ALA A 85 2.61 -22.69 -1.89
C ALA A 85 1.97 -23.31 -0.63
N THR A 86 1.56 -24.58 -0.66
CA THR A 86 0.80 -25.18 0.45
C THR A 86 1.68 -25.76 1.54
N MET A 87 2.51 -26.75 1.20
CA MET A 87 3.32 -27.52 2.15
C MET A 87 4.77 -27.05 2.22
N GLY A 88 5.26 -26.40 1.15
CA GLY A 88 6.66 -26.08 0.95
C GLY A 88 7.45 -27.23 0.34
N ILE A 89 8.67 -26.93 -0.08
CA ILE A 89 9.63 -27.89 -0.62
C ILE A 89 10.77 -28.07 0.38
N ASN A 90 11.03 -29.31 0.75
CA ASN A 90 12.16 -29.72 1.59
C ASN A 90 13.05 -30.77 0.91
N ASP A 91 12.86 -31.00 -0.39
CA ASP A 91 13.73 -31.89 -1.18
C ASP A 91 15.02 -31.16 -1.55
N TRP A 92 15.95 -31.11 -0.60
CA TRP A 92 17.25 -30.44 -0.73
C TRP A 92 18.12 -31.04 -1.84
N LYS A 93 17.90 -32.30 -2.21
CA LYS A 93 18.64 -32.97 -3.28
C LYS A 93 18.28 -32.39 -4.64
N ASN A 94 16.99 -32.25 -4.88
CA ASN A 94 16.46 -31.88 -6.19
C ASN A 94 16.11 -30.38 -6.28
N LEU A 95 16.33 -29.62 -5.21
CA LEU A 95 15.97 -28.21 -5.13
C LEU A 95 16.57 -27.38 -6.29
N SER A 96 17.81 -27.66 -6.70
CA SER A 96 18.47 -26.98 -7.82
C SER A 96 17.75 -27.15 -9.16
N HIS A 97 17.01 -28.25 -9.34
CA HIS A 97 16.21 -28.54 -10.53
C HIS A 97 14.77 -28.06 -10.38
N ILE A 98 14.19 -28.20 -9.18
CA ILE A 98 12.81 -27.80 -8.92
C ILE A 98 12.64 -26.28 -9.03
N LEU A 99 13.58 -25.47 -8.51
CA LEU A 99 13.44 -24.01 -8.53
C LEU A 99 13.40 -23.43 -9.96
N PRO A 100 14.31 -23.77 -10.89
CA PRO A 100 14.22 -23.30 -12.28
C PRO A 100 12.96 -23.75 -13.01
N GLN A 101 12.46 -24.96 -12.75
CA GLN A 101 11.20 -25.43 -13.34
C GLN A 101 10.01 -24.63 -12.80
N HIS A 102 9.99 -24.36 -11.50
CA HIS A 102 8.97 -23.52 -10.89
C HIS A 102 8.99 -22.08 -11.45
N GLU A 103 10.17 -21.49 -11.63
CA GLU A 103 10.30 -20.14 -12.20
C GLU A 103 9.72 -20.01 -13.61
N LYS A 104 9.78 -21.08 -14.41
CA LYS A 104 9.23 -21.12 -15.77
C LYS A 104 7.74 -21.46 -15.82
N ALA A 105 7.17 -21.91 -14.71
CA ALA A 105 5.79 -22.35 -14.67
C ALA A 105 4.85 -21.15 -14.75
N GLN A 106 3.78 -21.30 -15.54
CA GLN A 106 2.85 -20.20 -15.84
C GLN A 106 2.22 -19.60 -14.57
N HIS A 107 1.81 -20.43 -13.60
CA HIS A 107 1.23 -19.95 -12.35
C HIS A 107 2.19 -19.07 -11.55
N HIS A 108 3.49 -19.38 -11.57
CA HIS A 108 4.50 -18.55 -10.91
C HIS A 108 4.60 -17.18 -11.59
N ILE A 109 4.66 -17.17 -12.92
CA ILE A 109 4.74 -15.94 -13.72
C ILE A 109 3.50 -15.05 -13.48
N GLU A 110 2.31 -15.64 -13.50
CA GLU A 110 1.05 -14.92 -13.24
C GLU A 110 1.00 -14.33 -11.84
N THR A 111 1.40 -15.10 -10.81
CA THR A 111 1.41 -14.61 -9.43
C THR A 111 2.49 -13.56 -9.18
N MET A 112 3.63 -13.66 -9.88
CA MET A 112 4.64 -12.60 -9.90
C MET A 112 4.11 -11.31 -10.55
N HIS A 113 3.36 -11.43 -11.66
CA HIS A 113 2.77 -10.27 -12.31
C HIS A 113 1.72 -9.58 -11.41
N LYS A 114 0.84 -10.37 -10.78
CA LYS A 114 -0.14 -9.87 -9.79
C LYS A 114 0.55 -9.17 -8.62
N LEU A 115 1.66 -9.75 -8.13
CA LEU A 115 2.45 -9.15 -7.05
C LEU A 115 3.00 -7.79 -7.47
N CYS A 116 3.58 -7.70 -8.68
CA CYS A 116 4.12 -6.47 -9.23
C CYS A 116 3.03 -5.40 -9.40
N GLU A 117 1.91 -5.74 -10.04
CA GLU A 117 0.77 -4.85 -10.23
C GLU A 117 0.25 -4.29 -8.91
N LEU A 118 0.03 -5.16 -7.92
CA LEU A 118 -0.43 -4.74 -6.59
C LEU A 118 0.60 -3.87 -5.87
N SER A 119 1.90 -4.15 -6.00
CA SER A 119 2.94 -3.31 -5.41
C SER A 119 2.96 -1.90 -6.01
N VAL A 120 2.73 -1.77 -7.33
CA VAL A 120 2.61 -0.48 -8.00
C VAL A 120 1.33 0.22 -7.58
N ARG A 121 0.21 -0.49 -7.56
CA ARG A 121 -1.08 0.06 -7.11
C ARG A 121 -1.02 0.58 -5.68
N LEU A 122 -0.42 -0.16 -4.74
CA LEU A 122 -0.28 0.29 -3.35
C LEU A 122 0.61 1.55 -3.24
N LYS A 123 1.71 1.62 -3.99
CA LYS A 123 2.55 2.83 -4.07
C LYS A 123 1.82 4.02 -4.70
N ASN A 124 0.98 3.76 -5.71
CA ASN A 124 0.22 4.80 -6.39
C ASN A 124 -1.02 5.23 -5.62
N GLN A 125 -1.69 4.32 -4.91
CA GLN A 125 -2.81 4.63 -4.01
C GLN A 125 -2.30 5.42 -2.81
N THR A 126 -1.17 5.06 -2.21
CA THR A 126 -0.58 5.88 -1.14
C THR A 126 -0.20 7.30 -1.61
N THR A 127 0.17 7.49 -2.88
CA THR A 127 0.54 8.82 -3.41
C THR A 127 -0.67 9.62 -3.92
N LEU A 128 -1.59 9.00 -4.65
CA LEU A 128 -2.84 9.62 -5.12
C LEU A 128 -3.82 9.84 -3.97
N ASP A 129 -4.02 8.88 -3.07
CA ASP A 129 -4.89 9.06 -1.91
C ASP A 129 -4.31 10.12 -0.98
N ALA A 130 -2.99 10.20 -0.78
CA ALA A 130 -2.40 11.30 -0.02
C ALA A 130 -2.63 12.67 -0.68
N GLN A 131 -2.58 12.75 -2.01
CA GLN A 131 -2.89 13.99 -2.72
C GLN A 131 -4.37 14.34 -2.65
N ASN A 132 -5.26 13.36 -2.85
CA ASN A 132 -6.72 13.54 -2.77
C ASN A 132 -7.17 13.87 -1.35
N GLN A 133 -6.59 13.25 -0.31
CA GLN A 133 -6.84 13.59 1.09
C GLN A 133 -6.41 15.01 1.41
N ARG A 134 -5.26 15.48 0.90
CA ARG A 134 -4.84 16.88 1.05
C ARG A 134 -5.80 17.85 0.37
N LEU A 135 -6.27 17.52 -0.84
CA LEU A 135 -7.26 18.34 -1.55
C LEU A 135 -8.57 18.40 -0.77
N LEU A 136 -9.09 17.26 -0.33
CA LEU A 136 -10.31 17.18 0.46
C LEU A 136 -10.21 17.96 1.78
N GLU A 137 -9.09 17.86 2.50
CA GLU A 137 -8.86 18.63 3.72
C GLU A 137 -8.72 20.13 3.43
N SER A 138 -8.10 20.51 2.31
CA SER A 138 -8.00 21.92 1.89
C SER A 138 -9.37 22.52 1.53
N GLU A 139 -10.24 21.77 0.85
CA GLU A 139 -11.61 22.18 0.55
C GLU A 139 -12.43 22.30 1.83
N LYS A 140 -12.30 21.33 2.74
CA LYS A 140 -12.94 21.37 4.06
C LYS A 140 -12.51 22.62 4.84
N GLN A 141 -11.22 22.91 4.91
CA GLN A 141 -10.70 24.12 5.58
C GLN A 141 -11.17 25.40 4.90
N HIS A 142 -11.26 25.42 3.58
CA HIS A 142 -11.82 26.55 2.84
C HIS A 142 -13.27 26.81 3.25
N TRP A 143 -14.12 25.78 3.24
CA TRP A 143 -15.53 25.91 3.63
C TRP A 143 -15.70 26.25 5.12
N CYS A 144 -14.86 25.73 6.02
CA CYS A 144 -14.84 26.14 7.43
C CYS A 144 -14.57 27.65 7.57
N HIS A 145 -13.55 28.19 6.90
CA HIS A 145 -13.27 29.64 6.95
C HIS A 145 -14.39 30.50 6.35
N VAL A 146 -15.06 30.03 5.30
CA VAL A 146 -16.23 30.71 4.73
C VAL A 146 -17.36 30.77 5.76
N LEU A 147 -17.64 29.65 6.44
CA LEU A 147 -18.67 29.58 7.48
C LEU A 147 -18.33 30.46 8.69
N GLU A 148 -17.08 30.47 9.14
CA GLU A 148 -16.61 31.34 10.22
C GLU A 148 -16.82 32.82 9.87
N ARG A 149 -16.45 33.24 8.66
CA ARG A 149 -16.68 34.61 8.19
C ARG A 149 -18.16 34.97 8.14
N LEU A 150 -19.02 34.05 7.66
CA LEU A 150 -20.46 34.27 7.66
C LEU A 150 -21.00 34.39 9.08
N PHE A 151 -20.52 33.56 10.01
CA PHE A 151 -20.88 33.64 11.42
C PHE A 151 -20.47 34.98 12.03
N SER A 152 -19.24 35.44 11.79
CA SER A 152 -18.77 36.76 12.25
C SER A 152 -19.60 37.92 11.69
N ILE A 153 -20.04 37.84 10.43
CA ILE A 153 -20.95 38.85 9.85
C ILE A 153 -22.30 38.83 10.57
N VAL A 154 -22.85 37.64 10.83
CA VAL A 154 -24.13 37.49 11.55
C VAL A 154 -24.00 38.06 12.97
N GLU A 155 -22.95 37.72 13.71
CA GLU A 155 -22.66 38.25 15.04
C GLU A 155 -22.54 39.79 15.03
N TYR A 156 -21.81 40.35 14.07
CA TYR A 156 -21.66 41.79 13.94
C TYR A 156 -23.01 42.49 13.66
N LEU A 157 -23.85 41.93 12.79
CA LEU A 157 -25.17 42.50 12.48
C LEU A 157 -26.08 42.45 13.70
N LEU A 158 -26.08 41.35 14.45
CA LEU A 158 -26.86 41.20 15.68
C LEU A 158 -26.40 42.18 16.76
N ALA A 159 -25.09 42.30 17.01
CA ALA A 159 -24.54 43.20 18.01
C ALA A 159 -24.85 44.68 17.74
N ASN A 160 -24.98 45.05 16.46
CA ASN A 160 -25.25 46.43 16.04
C ASN A 160 -26.72 46.69 15.66
N ASN A 161 -27.64 45.74 15.89
CA ASN A 161 -29.06 45.80 15.49
C ASN A 161 -29.26 46.19 14.01
N LEU A 162 -28.35 45.74 13.14
CA LEU A 162 -28.41 46.04 11.71
C LEU A 162 -29.31 45.03 11.00
N ALA A 163 -30.12 45.50 10.05
CA ALA A 163 -30.97 44.63 9.25
C ALA A 163 -30.12 43.72 8.34
N PHE A 164 -30.43 42.41 8.31
CA PHE A 164 -29.77 41.44 7.44
C PHE A 164 -29.91 41.73 5.94
N ARG A 165 -30.95 42.49 5.56
CA ARG A 165 -31.18 42.93 4.18
C ARG A 165 -31.23 44.46 4.11
N GLY A 166 -30.54 45.02 3.13
CA GLY A 166 -30.79 46.40 2.70
C GLY A 166 -32.10 46.49 1.91
N SER A 167 -32.64 47.70 1.79
CA SER A 167 -33.94 47.96 1.15
C SER A 167 -33.95 47.83 -0.39
N ILE A 168 -32.86 47.37 -1.02
CA ILE A 168 -32.68 47.35 -2.48
C ILE A 168 -31.93 46.08 -2.91
N GLU A 169 -32.50 45.34 -3.88
CA GLU A 169 -31.98 44.07 -4.42
C GLU A 169 -31.01 44.25 -5.62
N LYS A 170 -30.83 45.47 -6.14
CA LYS A 170 -29.98 45.77 -7.31
C LYS A 170 -28.58 46.21 -6.90
N LEU A 171 -27.55 45.52 -7.41
CA LEU A 171 -26.15 45.93 -7.31
C LEU A 171 -25.92 47.30 -8.00
N PHE A 172 -25.02 48.12 -7.45
CA PHE A 172 -24.58 49.43 -7.96
C PHE A 172 -25.51 50.66 -7.80
N GLN A 173 -26.36 50.71 -6.77
CA GLN A 173 -27.09 51.95 -6.43
C GLN A 173 -26.60 52.59 -5.11
N PRO A 174 -26.65 53.93 -4.97
CA PRO A 174 -26.10 54.67 -3.83
C PRO A 174 -26.84 54.47 -2.50
N LYS A 175 -27.83 53.55 -2.45
CA LYS A 175 -28.51 53.09 -1.22
C LYS A 175 -28.35 51.57 -1.03
N ASN A 176 -27.20 51.02 -1.43
CA ASN A 176 -26.88 49.64 -1.10
C ASN A 176 -26.65 49.53 0.41
N GLY A 177 -27.47 48.70 1.07
CA GLY A 177 -27.19 48.25 2.43
C GLY A 177 -25.80 47.64 2.52
N ILE A 178 -25.27 47.60 3.74
CA ILE A 178 -23.87 47.35 4.15
C ILE A 178 -23.27 46.03 3.63
N PHE A 179 -24.04 45.18 2.94
CA PHE A 179 -23.56 43.95 2.30
C PHE A 179 -22.57 44.16 1.13
N GLY A 180 -22.29 45.40 0.73
CA GLY A 180 -21.19 45.75 -0.18
C GLY A 180 -19.98 46.42 0.49
N GLY A 181 -20.01 46.61 1.81
CA GLY A 181 -19.21 47.64 2.50
C GLY A 181 -17.91 47.25 3.23
N PRO A 182 -17.54 45.98 3.48
CA PRO A 182 -16.23 45.68 4.07
C PRO A 182 -15.30 44.77 3.26
N CYS A 183 -15.65 44.33 2.05
CA CYS A 183 -14.77 43.42 1.29
C CYS A 183 -13.65 44.10 0.50
N THR A 184 -13.50 45.42 0.56
CA THR A 184 -12.47 46.18 -0.20
C THR A 184 -11.47 46.96 0.65
N THR A 185 -11.44 46.78 1.98
CA THR A 185 -10.47 47.52 2.83
C THR A 185 -9.69 46.64 3.81
N ALA A 186 -9.28 45.46 3.38
CA ALA A 186 -8.25 44.65 4.06
C ALA A 186 -7.19 44.12 3.09
N GLY A 187 -6.92 44.88 2.02
CA GLY A 187 -5.88 44.62 1.03
C GLY A 187 -4.78 45.67 1.04
N LYS A 188 -4.41 46.22 2.22
CA LYS A 188 -3.19 47.00 2.46
C LYS A 188 -2.81 46.91 3.95
N ILE A 189 -1.91 45.98 4.24
CA ILE A 189 -0.70 45.99 5.12
C ILE A 189 -0.42 44.54 5.49
#